data_AF-A0A7C4VH37-F1
#
_entry.id   AF-A0A7C4VH37-F1
#
_cell.length_a   1.000
_cell.length_b   1.000
_cell.length_c   1.000
_cell.angle_alpha   90.00
_cell.angle_beta   90.00
_cell.angle_gamma   90.00
#
_symmetry.space_group_name_H-M   'P 1'
#
loop_
_entity.id
_entity.type
_entity.pdbx_description
1 polymer ?
#
loop_
_entity_poly.entity_id
_entity_poly.type
_entity_poly.pdbx_seq_one_letter_code
_entity_poly.pdbx_strand_id
1 'polypeptide(L)'
;MVELFLTYRFPISDAVPKFLLLKLDSVLENVYIRYLRLFTFDKMHPICEISSKYLLPIFRSRIVNILIKEHGLTQVEVAELLNISQATVSLYIGQKRGFSKKFTSSFDFDIIDQYAHSFVDEITDSSSAKTMEYFCALCNEMKRKGMLCKIHKSIGGAPSNCKICIK
;
A
#
# COMPACT_ATOMS: atom_id res chain seq x y z
N MET A 1 -27.85 11.03 21.55
CA MET A 1 -27.34 9.65 21.43
C MET A 1 -27.85 8.70 22.52
N VAL A 2 -28.71 9.15 23.45
CA VAL A 2 -29.40 8.28 24.42
C VAL A 2 -30.66 7.63 23.81
N GLU A 3 -31.28 8.28 22.82
CA GLU A 3 -32.49 7.74 22.17
C GLU A 3 -32.26 6.47 21.32
N LEU A 4 -31.02 6.22 20.88
CA LEU A 4 -30.68 5.01 20.12
C LEU A 4 -30.51 3.76 21.00
N PHE A 5 -30.34 3.92 22.31
CA PHE A 5 -30.27 2.79 23.26
C PHE A 5 -31.65 2.36 23.78
N LEU A 6 -32.66 3.24 23.70
CA LEU A 6 -34.03 2.94 24.13
C LEU A 6 -34.80 2.06 23.14
N THR A 7 -34.29 1.87 21.92
CA THR A 7 -34.86 0.96 20.92
C THR A 7 -34.58 -0.52 21.17
N TYR A 8 -33.60 -0.86 22.02
CA TYR A 8 -33.41 -2.23 22.52
C TYR A 8 -33.98 -2.32 23.93
N ARG A 9 -35.15 -2.96 24.03
CA ARG A 9 -35.98 -3.15 25.22
C ARG A 9 -35.25 -3.97 26.30
N PHE A 10 -34.35 -3.35 27.06
CA PHE A 10 -33.88 -3.86 28.35
C PHE A 10 -34.76 -3.28 29.46
N PRO A 11 -35.35 -4.11 30.34
CA PRO A 11 -36.17 -3.63 31.44
C PRO A 11 -35.23 -3.20 32.57
N ILE A 12 -34.72 -1.96 32.51
CA ILE A 12 -34.01 -1.37 33.65
C ILE A 12 -34.98 -0.40 34.31
N SER A 13 -35.78 -0.94 35.23
CA SER A 13 -36.64 -0.19 36.13
C SER A 13 -35.82 0.77 37.00
N ASP A 14 -36.17 2.06 36.99
CA ASP A 14 -36.23 3.05 38.08
C ASP A 14 -35.19 3.08 39.23
N ALA A 15 -34.02 2.44 39.11
CA ALA A 15 -33.07 2.33 40.22
C ALA A 15 -31.61 2.69 39.86
N VAL A 16 -31.37 3.46 38.80
CA VAL A 16 -30.03 3.98 38.50
C VAL A 16 -29.95 5.46 38.90
N PRO A 17 -29.18 5.82 39.95
CA PRO A 17 -28.99 7.21 40.34
C PRO A 17 -28.49 8.04 39.16
N LYS A 18 -29.04 9.24 38.96
CA LYS A 18 -28.73 10.13 37.83
C LYS A 18 -27.23 10.43 37.66
N PHE A 19 -26.45 10.39 38.75
CA PHE A 19 -24.98 10.53 38.70
C PHE A 19 -24.26 9.33 38.07
N LEU A 20 -24.83 8.12 38.17
CA LEU A 20 -24.29 6.91 37.56
C LEU A 20 -24.55 6.90 36.06
N LEU A 21 -25.71 7.41 35.61
CA LEU A 21 -26.03 7.63 34.19
C LEU A 21 -25.05 8.62 33.54
N LEU A 22 -24.76 9.75 34.20
CA LEU A 22 -23.76 10.72 33.74
C LEU A 22 -22.34 10.13 33.65
N LYS A 23 -21.96 9.26 34.60
CA LYS A 23 -20.68 8.54 34.54
C LYS A 23 -20.67 7.52 33.39
N LEU A 24 -21.76 6.79 33.17
CA LEU A 24 -21.92 5.86 32.04
C LEU A 24 -21.81 6.60 30.70
N ASP A 25 -22.44 7.76 30.55
CA ASP A 25 -22.33 8.59 29.34
C ASP A 25 -20.88 9.02 29.08
N SER A 26 -20.17 9.51 30.11
CA SER A 26 -18.75 9.90 29.95
C SER A 26 -17.83 8.70 29.63
N VAL A 27 -18.13 7.51 30.15
CA VAL A 27 -17.36 6.28 29.86
C VAL A 27 -17.68 5.79 28.45
N LEU A 28 -18.95 5.79 28.05
CA LEU A 28 -19.39 5.42 26.70
C LEU A 28 -18.84 6.38 25.65
N GLU A 29 -18.82 7.67 25.94
CA GLU A 29 -18.24 8.70 25.07
C GLU A 29 -16.72 8.52 24.93
N ASN A 30 -16.01 8.18 26.02
CA ASN A 30 -14.58 7.86 25.96
C ASN A 30 -14.28 6.55 25.21
N VAL A 31 -15.09 5.51 25.39
CA VAL A 31 -14.98 4.25 24.64
C VAL A 31 -15.27 4.49 23.16
N TYR A 32 -16.30 5.28 22.84
CA TYR A 32 -16.66 5.65 21.47
C TYR A 32 -15.59 6.52 20.82
N ILE A 33 -15.04 7.53 21.52
CA ILE A 33 -13.92 8.34 21.03
C ILE A 33 -12.67 7.47 20.84
N ARG A 34 -12.39 6.52 21.73
CA ARG A 34 -11.28 5.58 21.57
C ARG A 34 -11.49 4.66 20.36
N TYR A 35 -12.71 4.17 20.17
CA TYR A 35 -13.10 3.38 18.99
C TYR A 35 -12.96 4.18 17.70
N LEU A 36 -13.45 5.43 17.67
CA LEU A 36 -13.30 6.35 16.55
C LEU A 36 -11.83 6.67 16.26
N ARG A 37 -10.99 6.90 17.28
CA ARG A 37 -9.55 7.13 17.09
C ARG A 37 -8.83 5.92 16.51
N LEU A 38 -9.15 4.70 16.96
CA LEU A 38 -8.64 3.48 16.36
C LEU A 38 -9.05 3.39 14.88
N PHE A 39 -10.29 3.75 14.56
CA PHE A 39 -10.82 3.74 13.19
C PHE A 39 -10.22 4.83 12.27
N THR A 40 -9.69 5.92 12.83
CA THR A 40 -9.09 7.00 12.01
C THR A 40 -7.71 6.66 11.45
N PHE A 41 -6.90 5.89 12.17
CA PHE A 41 -5.57 5.48 11.68
C PHE A 41 -5.66 4.44 10.56
N ASP A 42 -6.63 3.53 10.63
CA ASP A 42 -6.86 2.50 9.60
C ASP A 42 -7.21 3.07 8.21
N LYS A 43 -7.63 4.35 8.14
CA LYS A 43 -8.00 5.00 6.88
C LYS A 43 -6.90 5.89 6.29
N MET A 44 -5.71 5.92 6.89
CA MET A 44 -4.59 6.71 6.38
C MET A 44 -3.70 5.84 5.49
N HIS A 45 -3.84 5.97 4.17
CA HIS A 45 -2.99 5.27 3.20
C HIS A 45 -2.11 6.27 2.43
N PRO A 46 -0.92 6.62 2.94
CA PRO A 46 0.01 7.48 2.21
C PRO A 46 0.42 6.82 0.90
N ILE A 47 0.69 7.64 -0.13
CA ILE A 47 1.02 7.15 -1.46
C ILE A 47 2.28 6.28 -1.46
N CYS A 48 3.25 6.56 -0.59
CA CYS A 48 4.44 5.73 -0.45
C CYS A 48 4.12 4.32 0.10
N GLU A 49 3.12 4.17 0.97
CA GLU A 49 2.66 2.85 1.43
C GLU A 49 1.92 2.10 0.31
N ILE A 50 1.09 2.79 -0.45
CA ILE A 50 0.43 2.21 -1.63
C ILE A 50 1.49 1.76 -2.65
N SER A 51 2.48 2.61 -2.92
CA SER A 51 3.57 2.31 -3.84
C SER A 51 4.40 1.12 -3.36
N SER A 52 4.77 1.06 -2.08
CA SER A 52 5.54 -0.07 -1.53
C SER A 52 4.75 -1.38 -1.54
N LYS A 53 3.43 -1.31 -1.35
CA LYS A 53 2.54 -2.48 -1.31
C LYS A 53 2.18 -3.03 -2.69
N TYR A 54 2.07 -2.16 -3.71
CA TYR A 54 1.56 -2.55 -5.04
C TYR A 54 2.56 -2.32 -6.18
N LEU A 55 3.26 -1.19 -6.24
CA LEU A 55 4.15 -0.86 -7.36
C LEU A 55 5.53 -1.51 -7.21
N LEU A 56 6.13 -1.42 -6.02
CA LEU A 56 7.46 -1.96 -5.74
C LEU A 56 7.59 -3.48 -6.01
N PRO A 57 6.62 -4.33 -5.63
CA PRO A 57 6.69 -5.76 -5.93
C PRO A 57 6.62 -6.06 -7.42
N ILE A 58 5.82 -5.29 -8.18
CA ILE A 58 5.70 -5.41 -9.64
C ILE A 58 7.05 -5.03 -10.27
N PHE A 59 7.61 -3.89 -9.90
CA PHE A 59 8.88 -3.40 -10.43
C PHE A 59 10.02 -4.39 -10.20
N ARG A 60 10.18 -4.89 -8.96
CA ARG A 60 11.19 -5.92 -8.65
C ARG A 60 10.99 -7.22 -9.44
N SER A 61 9.74 -7.61 -9.65
CA SER A 61 9.42 -8.79 -10.47
C SER A 61 9.79 -8.56 -11.93
N ARG A 62 9.57 -7.36 -12.49
CA ARG A 62 9.99 -7.03 -13.87
C ARG A 62 11.50 -7.10 -14.03
N ILE A 63 12.27 -6.49 -13.12
CA ILE A 63 13.74 -6.54 -13.11
C ILE A 63 14.25 -7.98 -13.15
N VAL A 64 13.76 -8.84 -12.23
CA VAL A 64 14.16 -10.25 -12.19
C VAL A 64 13.80 -10.99 -13.48
N ASN A 65 12.63 -10.72 -14.04
CA ASN A 65 12.21 -11.36 -15.29
C ASN A 65 13.06 -10.93 -16.49
N ILE A 66 13.45 -9.66 -16.58
CA ILE A 66 14.33 -9.14 -17.65
C ILE A 66 15.71 -9.82 -17.55
N LEU A 67 16.32 -9.82 -16.36
CA LEU A 67 17.63 -10.44 -16.13
C LEU A 67 17.66 -11.94 -16.51
N ILE A 68 16.58 -12.67 -16.24
CA ILE A 68 16.51 -14.11 -16.57
C ILE A 68 16.18 -14.34 -18.05
N LYS A 69 15.15 -13.67 -18.57
CA LYS A 69 14.60 -13.99 -19.90
C LYS A 69 15.38 -13.35 -21.03
N GLU A 70 15.96 -12.17 -20.78
CA GLU A 70 16.60 -11.36 -21.82
C GLU A 70 18.12 -11.40 -21.69
N HIS A 71 18.65 -11.37 -20.46
CA HIS A 71 20.09 -11.51 -20.21
C HIS A 71 20.53 -12.97 -19.96
N GLY A 72 19.60 -13.91 -19.89
CA GLY A 72 19.90 -15.34 -19.77
C GLY A 72 20.48 -15.78 -18.43
N LEU A 73 20.41 -14.94 -17.39
CA LEU A 73 20.98 -15.25 -16.08
C LEU A 73 20.17 -16.33 -15.35
N THR A 74 20.87 -17.19 -14.63
CA THR A 74 20.27 -18.16 -13.70
C THR A 74 19.76 -17.46 -12.44
N GLN A 75 18.89 -18.13 -11.68
CA GLN A 75 18.38 -17.56 -10.42
C GLN A 75 19.48 -17.30 -9.37
N VAL A 76 20.59 -18.06 -9.45
CA VAL A 76 21.74 -17.89 -8.55
C VAL A 76 22.53 -16.64 -8.95
N GLU A 77 22.84 -16.48 -10.24
CA GLU A 77 23.53 -15.28 -10.75
C GLU A 77 22.72 -14.01 -10.49
N VAL A 78 21.39 -14.05 -10.66
CA VAL A 78 20.52 -12.91 -10.32
C VAL A 78 20.53 -12.61 -8.82
N ALA A 79 20.57 -13.65 -7.97
CA ALA A 79 20.62 -13.50 -6.53
C ALA A 79 21.94 -12.81 -6.09
N GLU A 80 23.06 -13.22 -6.70
CA GLU A 80 24.38 -12.62 -6.49
C GLU A 80 24.41 -11.17 -6.99
N LEU A 81 23.98 -10.92 -8.22
CA LEU A 81 23.95 -9.59 -8.84
C LEU A 81 23.13 -8.57 -8.03
N LEU A 82 21.95 -8.99 -7.56
CA LEU A 82 21.04 -8.12 -6.81
C LEU A 82 21.28 -8.14 -5.30
N ASN A 83 22.24 -8.92 -4.81
CA ASN A 83 22.51 -9.14 -3.39
C ASN A 83 21.25 -9.52 -2.57
N ILE A 84 20.50 -10.51 -3.06
CA ILE A 84 19.30 -11.07 -2.41
C ILE A 84 19.38 -12.60 -2.39
N SER A 85 18.53 -13.27 -1.61
CA SER A 85 18.51 -14.74 -1.62
C SER A 85 17.90 -15.31 -2.91
N GLN A 86 18.41 -16.46 -3.37
CA GLN A 86 17.81 -17.20 -4.50
C GLN A 86 16.33 -17.53 -4.26
N ALA A 87 15.94 -17.80 -3.01
CA ALA A 87 14.54 -17.96 -2.63
C ALA A 87 13.69 -16.70 -2.91
N THR A 88 14.26 -15.51 -2.72
CA THR A 88 13.60 -14.23 -3.04
C THR A 88 13.44 -14.06 -4.55
N VAL A 89 14.44 -14.43 -5.34
CA VAL A 89 14.37 -14.45 -6.81
C VAL A 89 13.24 -15.36 -7.28
N SER A 90 13.17 -16.60 -6.78
CA SER A 90 12.10 -17.57 -7.10
C SER A 90 10.69 -17.02 -6.82
N LEU A 91 10.53 -16.26 -5.72
CA LEU A 91 9.27 -15.61 -5.40
C LEU A 91 8.87 -14.50 -6.37
N TYR A 92 9.84 -13.74 -6.90
CA TYR A 92 9.61 -12.71 -7.92
C TYR A 92 9.27 -13.32 -9.28
N ILE A 93 9.88 -14.45 -9.65
CA ILE A 93 9.51 -15.20 -10.86
C ILE A 93 8.06 -15.67 -10.80
N GLY A 94 7.66 -16.25 -9.66
CA GLY A 94 6.31 -16.78 -9.46
C GLY A 94 5.22 -15.72 -9.23
N GLN A 95 5.56 -14.42 -9.18
CA GLN A 95 4.65 -13.31 -8.88
C GLN A 95 3.86 -13.47 -7.55
N LYS A 96 4.36 -14.26 -6.59
CA LYS A 96 3.59 -14.66 -5.39
C LYS A 96 3.48 -13.57 -4.32
N ARG A 97 4.25 -12.47 -4.41
CA ARG A 97 4.22 -11.37 -3.43
C ARG A 97 3.72 -10.07 -4.07
N GLY A 98 2.67 -9.48 -3.50
CA GLY A 98 2.22 -8.11 -3.82
C GLY A 98 1.43 -7.94 -5.12
N PHE A 99 1.27 -8.99 -5.92
CA PHE A 99 0.47 -8.95 -7.14
C PHE A 99 -1.03 -9.00 -6.82
N SER A 100 -1.57 -7.89 -6.32
CA SER A 100 -3.02 -7.73 -6.23
C SER A 100 -3.55 -7.58 -7.64
N LYS A 101 -4.05 -8.68 -8.23
CA LYS A 101 -4.72 -8.69 -9.55
C LYS A 101 -5.79 -7.59 -9.67
N LYS A 102 -6.35 -7.15 -8.53
CA LYS A 102 -7.32 -6.06 -8.42
C LYS A 102 -6.79 -4.72 -8.96
N PHE A 103 -5.48 -4.43 -8.80
CA PHE A 103 -4.90 -3.12 -9.14
C PHE A 103 -3.86 -3.18 -10.26
N THR A 104 -3.50 -4.38 -10.73
CA THR A 104 -2.60 -4.58 -11.86
C THR A 104 -3.01 -3.76 -13.08
N SER A 105 -4.30 -3.73 -13.43
CA SER A 105 -4.82 -2.94 -14.57
C SER A 105 -4.79 -1.42 -14.37
N SER A 106 -4.48 -0.94 -13.15
CA SER A 106 -4.35 0.49 -12.87
C SER A 106 -2.96 1.05 -13.21
N PHE A 107 -2.01 0.16 -13.48
CA PHE A 107 -0.64 0.52 -13.83
C PHE A 107 -0.41 0.44 -15.34
N ASP A 108 0.40 1.37 -15.84
CA ASP A 108 0.94 1.37 -17.19
C ASP A 108 2.23 0.55 -17.19
N PHE A 109 2.17 -0.63 -17.82
CA PHE A 109 3.29 -1.55 -17.85
C PHE A 109 4.41 -1.08 -18.78
N ASP A 110 4.12 -0.27 -19.80
CA ASP A 110 5.14 0.23 -20.72
C ASP A 110 6.10 1.15 -19.97
N ILE A 111 5.57 2.00 -19.07
CA ILE A 111 6.39 2.84 -18.18
C ILE A 111 7.19 1.98 -17.21
N ILE A 112 6.55 1.02 -16.54
CA ILE A 112 7.24 0.15 -15.57
C ILE A 112 8.40 -0.58 -16.25
N ASP A 113 8.16 -1.09 -17.45
CA ASP A 113 9.13 -1.85 -18.23
C ASP A 113 10.28 -0.95 -18.68
N GLN A 114 9.99 0.25 -19.18
CA GLN A 114 11.00 1.24 -19.51
C GLN A 114 11.95 1.51 -18.33
N TYR A 115 11.40 1.81 -17.14
CA TYR A 115 12.21 2.06 -15.95
C TYR A 115 12.96 0.80 -15.48
N ALA A 116 12.40 -0.39 -15.69
CA ALA A 116 13.02 -1.65 -15.30
C ALA A 116 14.20 -1.99 -16.22
N HIS A 117 14.08 -1.77 -17.53
CA HIS A 117 15.18 -1.91 -18.48
C HIS A 117 16.31 -0.93 -18.16
N SER A 118 16.01 0.36 -17.99
CA SER A 118 17.06 1.34 -17.63
C SER A 118 17.75 1.00 -16.31
N PHE A 119 17.02 0.45 -15.33
CA PHE A 119 17.64 -0.05 -14.10
C PHE A 119 18.53 -1.27 -14.36
N VAL A 120 18.10 -2.21 -15.19
CA VAL A 120 18.89 -3.40 -15.56
C VAL A 120 20.16 -3.00 -16.29
N ASP A 121 20.07 -2.13 -17.30
CA ASP A 121 21.22 -1.62 -18.06
C ASP A 121 22.25 -0.98 -17.11
N GLU A 122 21.79 -0.17 -16.15
CA GLU A 122 22.67 0.46 -15.16
C GLU A 122 23.42 -0.56 -14.30
N ILE A 123 22.73 -1.59 -13.78
CA ILE A 123 23.36 -2.57 -12.89
C ILE A 123 24.26 -3.56 -13.64
N THR A 124 24.07 -3.73 -14.95
CA THR A 124 24.94 -4.56 -15.79
C THR A 124 26.16 -3.79 -16.29
N ASP A 125 26.04 -2.48 -16.52
CA ASP A 125 27.10 -1.66 -17.11
C ASP A 125 27.93 -0.89 -16.07
N SER A 126 27.37 -0.62 -14.88
CA SER A 126 27.94 0.28 -13.88
C SER A 126 27.86 -0.30 -12.45
N SER A 127 28.98 -0.25 -11.72
CA SER A 127 29.07 -0.81 -10.35
C SER A 127 28.45 0.11 -9.28
N SER A 128 27.81 1.23 -9.65
CA SER A 128 27.20 2.20 -8.74
C SER A 128 25.68 2.28 -8.94
N ALA A 129 24.97 1.21 -8.61
CA ALA A 129 23.52 1.19 -8.74
C ALA A 129 22.87 2.21 -7.78
N LYS A 130 22.36 3.32 -8.34
CA LYS A 130 21.49 4.28 -7.64
C LYS A 130 20.07 3.72 -7.51
N THR A 131 19.93 2.54 -6.91
CA THR A 131 18.70 1.73 -6.92
C THR A 131 17.47 2.46 -6.39
N MET A 132 17.66 3.32 -5.40
CA MET A 132 16.57 4.12 -4.85
C MET A 132 16.09 5.22 -5.82
N GLU A 133 16.99 5.82 -6.60
CA GLU A 133 16.65 6.91 -7.52
C GLU A 133 15.71 6.42 -8.64
N TYR A 134 15.98 5.25 -9.22
CA TYR A 134 15.14 4.65 -10.26
C TYR A 134 13.71 4.37 -9.79
N PHE A 135 13.57 3.72 -8.62
CA PHE A 135 12.24 3.42 -8.10
C PHE A 135 11.48 4.69 -7.69
N CYS A 136 12.15 5.65 -7.06
CA CYS A 136 11.53 6.92 -6.70
C CYS A 136 11.09 7.72 -7.95
N ALA A 137 11.89 7.70 -9.02
CA ALA A 137 11.55 8.34 -10.29
C ALA A 137 10.32 7.68 -10.92
N LEU A 138 10.27 6.34 -10.98
CA LEU A 138 9.09 5.61 -11.42
C LEU A 138 7.88 5.97 -10.55
N CYS A 139 8.00 5.91 -9.23
CA CYS A 139 6.92 6.23 -8.29
C CYS A 139 6.35 7.64 -8.53
N ASN A 140 7.23 8.63 -8.74
CA ASN A 140 6.82 10.00 -9.03
C ASN A 140 6.12 10.13 -10.38
N GLU A 141 6.57 9.42 -11.41
CA GLU A 141 5.91 9.41 -12.71
C GLU A 141 4.51 8.78 -12.62
N MET A 142 4.37 7.65 -11.92
CA MET A 142 3.08 7.00 -11.67
C MET A 142 2.14 7.87 -10.81
N LYS A 143 2.71 8.65 -9.87
CA LYS A 143 1.96 9.65 -9.08
C LYS A 143 1.45 10.77 -9.99
N ARG A 144 2.30 11.35 -10.84
CA ARG A 144 1.99 12.46 -11.76
C ARG A 144 0.90 12.08 -12.77
N LYS A 145 0.94 10.86 -13.30
CA LYS A 145 -0.10 10.32 -14.19
C LYS A 145 -1.39 9.90 -13.46
N GLY A 146 -1.46 10.07 -12.14
CA GLY A 146 -2.65 9.77 -11.34
C GLY A 146 -2.94 8.28 -11.13
N MET A 147 -2.03 7.38 -11.52
CA MET A 147 -2.23 5.93 -11.42
C MET A 147 -2.30 5.49 -9.95
N LEU A 148 -1.36 5.98 -9.13
CA LEU A 148 -1.38 5.72 -7.68
C LEU A 148 -2.61 6.36 -6.99
N CYS A 149 -3.13 7.46 -7.54
CA CYS A 149 -4.35 8.10 -7.03
C CYS A 149 -5.61 7.23 -7.28
N LYS A 150 -5.69 6.55 -8.44
CA LYS A 150 -6.78 5.59 -8.72
C LYS A 150 -6.81 4.47 -7.68
N ILE A 151 -5.65 3.90 -7.37
CA ILE A 151 -5.51 2.85 -6.36
C ILE A 151 -5.87 3.40 -4.97
N HIS A 152 -5.34 4.57 -4.60
CA HIS A 152 -5.66 5.22 -3.33
C HIS A 152 -7.17 5.40 -3.12
N LYS A 153 -7.90 5.89 -4.13
CA LYS A 153 -9.36 6.05 -4.05
C LYS A 153 -10.10 4.72 -3.90
N SER A 154 -9.57 3.64 -4.47
CA SER A 154 -10.20 2.32 -4.45
C SER A 154 -10.00 1.52 -3.16
N ILE A 155 -8.97 1.85 -2.36
CA ILE A 155 -8.68 1.21 -1.07
C ILE A 155 -9.49 1.91 0.05
N GLY A 156 -9.82 3.18 -0.14
CA GLY A 156 -10.56 3.99 0.82
C GLY A 156 -9.66 4.98 1.56
N GLY A 157 -10.26 5.85 2.37
CA GLY A 157 -9.53 6.86 3.15
C GLY A 157 -9.39 8.23 2.48
N ALA A 158 -9.47 8.31 1.16
CA ALA A 158 -9.50 9.58 0.43
C ALA A 158 -10.94 10.14 0.30
N PRO A 159 -11.20 11.43 0.60
CA PRO A 159 -12.46 12.07 0.24
C PRO A 159 -12.62 12.19 -1.29
N SER A 160 -13.85 12.32 -1.77
CA SER A 160 -14.18 12.38 -3.21
C SER A 160 -13.45 13.50 -3.97
N ASN A 161 -13.17 14.62 -3.29
CA ASN A 161 -12.45 15.79 -3.82
C ASN A 161 -10.95 15.82 -3.47
N CYS A 162 -10.34 14.68 -3.10
CA CYS A 162 -8.92 14.60 -2.76
C CYS A 162 -8.00 15.04 -3.92
N LYS A 163 -7.10 16.01 -3.65
CA LYS A 163 -6.10 16.54 -4.60
C LYS A 163 -4.64 16.37 -4.14
N ILE A 164 -4.40 15.64 -3.04
CA ILE A 164 -3.09 15.53 -2.40
C ILE A 164 -2.03 14.93 -3.33
N CYS A 165 -2.41 13.94 -4.13
CA CYS A 165 -1.48 13.18 -4.97
C CYS A 165 -1.12 13.89 -6.29
N ILE A 166 -1.83 14.95 -6.67
CA ILE A 166 -1.64 15.67 -7.94
C ILE A 166 -0.94 17.02 -7.71
N LYS A 167 -0.70 17.37 -6.44
CA LYS A 167 0.22 18.45 -6.06
C LYS A 167 1.68 18.00 -6.17
#